data_AF-A0A945FTE0-F1
#
_entry.id   AF-A0A945FTE0-F1
#
_cell.length_a   1.000
_cell.length_b   1.000
_cell.length_c   1.000
_cell.angle_alpha   90.00
_cell.angle_beta   90.00
_cell.angle_gamma   90.00
#
_symmetry.space_group_name_H-M   'P 1'
#
loop_
_entity.id
_entity.type
_entity.pdbx_description
1 polymer ?
#
loop_
_entity_poly.entity_id
_entity_poly.type
_entity_poly.pdbx_seq_one_letter_code
_entity_poly.pdbx_strand_id
1 'polypeptide(L)'
;MPGSKFLESLIAGSSEKMKEVRRHIELAAPYPVNVLAVGPTGSGKELIAKGIHKLSGRTGKFVAVNSAAIPSELLEAELFGYEKGSFTGAYKGRKGKVEEAAGGTLFLDEIGDMPFSLQAKLLRVLETKTVQKIGSEKSLPVD
;
A
#
# COMPACT_ATOMS: atom_id res chain seq x y z
N MET A 1 22.18 15.61 0.09
CA MET A 1 21.38 15.31 1.32
C MET A 1 21.44 13.81 1.59
N PRO A 2 21.24 13.33 2.83
CA PRO A 2 21.31 11.90 3.16
C PRO A 2 20.38 11.01 2.31
N GLY A 3 19.22 11.54 1.89
CA GLY A 3 18.25 10.84 1.05
C GLY A 3 18.76 10.50 -0.36
N SER A 4 19.53 11.38 -1.00
CA SER A 4 19.91 11.19 -2.41
C SER A 4 20.90 10.02 -2.60
N LYS A 5 21.88 9.84 -1.70
CA LYS A 5 22.79 8.67 -1.76
C LYS A 5 22.06 7.35 -1.55
N PHE A 6 21.07 7.32 -0.65
CA PHE A 6 20.23 6.15 -0.45
C PHE A 6 19.43 5.82 -1.72
N LEU A 7 18.77 6.83 -2.32
CA LEU A 7 17.98 6.62 -3.52
C LEU A 7 18.81 6.22 -4.73
N GLU A 8 20.05 6.71 -4.87
CA GLU A 8 20.98 6.27 -5.92
C GLU A 8 21.36 4.79 -5.77
N SER A 9 21.48 4.29 -4.54
CA SER A 9 21.75 2.87 -4.28
C SER A 9 20.54 1.97 -4.52
N LEU A 10 19.33 2.47 -4.20
CA LEU A 10 18.09 1.72 -4.35
C LEU A 10 17.58 1.71 -5.79
N ILE A 11 17.70 2.86 -6.47
CA ILE A 11 17.17 3.11 -7.82
C ILE A 11 18.35 3.51 -8.71
N ALA A 12 18.92 2.51 -9.38
CA ALA A 12 20.07 2.68 -10.25
C ALA A 12 19.77 3.53 -11.49
N GLY A 13 20.82 4.07 -12.10
CA GLY A 13 20.74 4.82 -13.35
C GLY A 13 21.04 6.32 -13.18
N SER A 14 21.79 6.86 -14.14
CA SER A 14 22.34 8.22 -14.11
C SER A 14 21.68 9.20 -15.08
N SER A 15 20.69 8.75 -15.87
CA SER A 15 19.97 9.61 -16.81
C SER A 15 19.17 10.69 -16.09
N GLU A 16 18.92 11.82 -16.78
CA GLU A 16 18.13 12.94 -16.23
C GLU A 16 16.73 12.49 -15.77
N LYS A 17 16.09 11.59 -16.52
CA LYS A 17 14.78 11.02 -16.13
C LYS A 17 14.85 10.26 -14.80
N MET A 18 15.93 9.50 -14.55
CA MET A 18 16.08 8.80 -13.27
C MET A 18 16.38 9.76 -12.12
N LYS A 19 17.09 10.86 -12.38
CA LYS A 19 17.28 11.93 -11.39
C LYS A 19 15.94 12.58 -11.03
N GLU A 20 15.08 12.82 -12.02
CA GLU A 20 13.73 13.36 -11.81
C GLU A 20 12.85 12.42 -10.98
N VAL A 21 12.84 11.11 -11.27
CA VAL A 21 12.13 10.11 -10.45
C VAL A 21 12.59 10.16 -8.99
N ARG A 22 13.90 10.19 -8.73
CA ARG A 22 14.43 10.31 -7.36
C ARG A 22 14.01 11.62 -6.70
N ARG A 23 14.01 12.74 -7.44
CA ARG A 23 13.51 14.03 -6.95
C ARG A 23 12.02 13.98 -6.57
N HIS A 24 11.18 13.34 -7.37
CA HIS A 24 9.75 13.17 -7.05
C HIS A 24 9.54 12.35 -5.77
N ILE A 25 10.36 11.32 -5.56
CA ILE A 25 10.34 10.55 -4.31
C ILE A 25 10.69 11.46 -3.12
N GLU A 26 11.76 12.24 -3.21
CA GLU A 26 12.17 13.17 -2.13
C GLU A 26 11.11 14.23 -1.84
N LEU A 27 10.40 14.71 -2.86
CA LEU A 27 9.33 15.70 -2.70
C LEU A 27 8.07 15.11 -2.08
N ALA A 28 7.67 13.89 -2.46
CA ALA A 28 6.44 13.27 -1.99
C ALA A 28 6.58 12.68 -0.59
N ALA A 29 7.73 12.09 -0.27
CA ALA A 29 7.91 11.28 0.95
C ALA A 29 7.56 11.99 2.28
N PRO A 30 7.88 13.27 2.51
CA PRO A 30 7.59 13.93 3.79
C PRO A 30 6.10 14.19 4.06
N TYR A 31 5.24 14.08 3.04
CA TYR A 31 3.84 14.47 3.13
C TYR A 31 2.91 13.24 3.25
N PRO A 32 1.82 13.33 4.02
CA PRO A 32 0.83 12.26 4.15
C PRO A 32 -0.11 12.22 2.94
N VAL A 33 0.44 12.04 1.74
CA VAL A 33 -0.31 12.01 0.48
C VAL A 33 -0.27 10.62 -0.15
N ASN A 34 -1.31 10.29 -0.91
CA ASN A 34 -1.31 9.09 -1.75
C ASN A 34 -0.45 9.34 -2.98
N VAL A 35 0.35 8.34 -3.37
CA VAL A 35 1.24 8.42 -4.54
C VAL A 35 0.87 7.35 -5.55
N LEU A 36 0.60 7.76 -6.79
CA LEU A 36 0.39 6.86 -7.92
C LEU A 36 1.68 6.73 -8.73
N ALA A 37 2.27 5.54 -8.76
CA ALA A 37 3.42 5.23 -9.59
C ALA A 37 2.97 4.58 -10.91
N VAL A 38 3.23 5.26 -12.03
CA VAL A 38 2.85 4.78 -13.36
C VAL A 38 4.08 4.35 -14.13
N GLY A 39 4.02 3.16 -14.72
CA GLY A 39 5.09 2.62 -15.56
C GLY A 39 4.83 1.16 -15.93
N PRO A 40 5.52 0.64 -16.95
CA PRO A 40 5.35 -0.75 -17.39
C PRO A 40 5.59 -1.77 -16.28
N THR A 41 5.06 -2.97 -16.45
CA THR A 41 5.38 -4.12 -15.59
C THR A 41 6.91 -4.36 -15.60
N GLY A 42 7.48 -4.66 -14.44
CA GLY A 42 8.93 -4.89 -14.30
C GLY A 42 9.82 -3.63 -14.26
N SER A 43 9.25 -2.42 -14.33
CA SER A 43 10.03 -1.16 -14.27
C SER A 43 10.53 -0.77 -12.88
N GLY A 44 10.30 -1.60 -11.84
CA GLY A 44 10.79 -1.34 -10.49
C GLY A 44 9.94 -0.38 -9.66
N LYS A 45 8.63 -0.27 -9.91
CA LYS A 45 7.70 0.58 -9.14
C LYS A 45 7.74 0.30 -7.62
N GLU A 46 7.98 -0.94 -7.22
CA GLU A 46 8.14 -1.30 -5.80
C GLU A 46 9.34 -0.57 -5.15
N LEU A 47 10.43 -0.33 -5.89
CA LEU A 47 11.60 0.40 -5.38
C LEU A 47 11.26 1.87 -5.11
N ILE A 48 10.38 2.47 -5.94
CA ILE A 48 9.86 3.82 -5.72
C ILE A 48 9.07 3.86 -4.41
N ALA A 49 8.14 2.91 -4.21
CA ALA A 49 7.33 2.83 -2.99
C ALA A 49 8.18 2.61 -1.73
N LYS A 50 9.20 1.75 -1.80
CA LYS A 50 10.18 1.55 -0.71
C LYS A 50 10.99 2.81 -0.41
N GLY A 51 11.38 3.54 -1.47
CA GLY A 51 12.07 4.82 -1.34
C GLY A 51 11.24 5.86 -0.61
N ILE A 52 9.96 6.01 -1.01
CA ILE A 52 8.99 6.91 -0.36
C ILE A 52 8.81 6.53 1.11
N HIS A 53 8.54 5.26 1.39
CA HIS A 53 8.35 4.78 2.75
C HIS A 53 9.57 5.09 3.64
N LYS A 54 10.78 4.76 3.16
CA LYS A 54 12.01 5.00 3.93
C LYS A 54 12.25 6.48 4.23
N LEU A 55 11.97 7.36 3.26
CA LEU A 55 12.20 8.80 3.41
C LEU A 55 11.04 9.53 4.11
N SER A 56 9.88 8.88 4.28
CA SER A 56 8.71 9.48 4.94
C SER A 56 8.85 9.65 6.45
N GLY A 57 9.81 8.95 7.07
CA GLY A 57 9.98 8.93 8.53
C GLY A 57 8.93 8.09 9.27
N ARG A 58 8.02 7.41 8.56
CA ARG A 58 7.04 6.50 9.16
C ARG A 58 7.73 5.31 9.84
N THR A 59 7.24 4.92 11.01
CA THR A 59 7.84 3.86 11.84
C THR A 59 7.10 2.52 11.72
N GLY A 60 5.90 2.52 11.14
CA GLY A 60 5.14 1.31 10.87
C GLY A 60 5.68 0.51 9.70
N LYS A 61 4.98 -0.59 9.36
CA LYS A 61 5.45 -1.55 8.37
C LYS A 61 5.21 -1.05 6.94
N PHE A 62 6.14 -1.35 6.04
CA PHE A 62 5.85 -1.39 4.61
C PHE A 62 5.15 -2.71 4.28
N VAL A 63 3.90 -2.63 3.85
CA VAL A 63 3.08 -3.79 3.49
C VAL A 63 2.75 -3.70 2.00
N ALA A 64 3.21 -4.67 1.23
CA ALA A 64 2.92 -4.76 -0.20
C ALA A 64 1.81 -5.78 -0.45
N VAL A 65 0.88 -5.43 -1.33
CA VAL A 65 -0.18 -6.32 -1.82
C VAL A 65 -0.22 -6.20 -3.34
N ASN A 66 -0.03 -7.32 -4.04
CA ASN A 66 -0.22 -7.36 -5.48
C ASN A 66 -1.67 -7.81 -5.77
N SER A 67 -2.46 -6.93 -6.38
CA SER A 67 -3.89 -7.16 -6.60
C SER A 67 -4.16 -8.18 -7.70
N ALA A 68 -3.22 -8.38 -8.62
CA ALA A 68 -3.32 -9.37 -9.70
C ALA A 68 -2.92 -10.79 -9.24
N ALA A 69 -2.10 -10.90 -8.18
CA ALA A 69 -1.56 -12.18 -7.71
C ALA A 69 -2.48 -12.93 -6.74
N ILE A 70 -3.48 -12.26 -6.15
CA ILE A 70 -4.40 -12.84 -5.17
C ILE A 70 -5.75 -13.06 -5.85
N PRO A 71 -6.36 -14.26 -5.75
CA PRO A 71 -7.71 -14.49 -6.24
C PRO A 71 -8.67 -13.43 -5.67
N SER A 72 -9.54 -12.89 -6.53
CA SER A 72 -10.47 -11.80 -6.17
C SER A 72 -11.32 -12.12 -4.94
N GLU A 73 -11.72 -13.38 -4.80
CA GLU A 73 -12.49 -13.94 -3.67
C GLU A 73 -11.75 -13.83 -2.32
N LEU A 74 -10.41 -13.88 -2.34
CA LEU A 74 -9.55 -13.81 -1.16
C LEU A 74 -8.97 -12.42 -0.92
N LEU A 75 -8.88 -11.60 -1.97
CA LEU A 75 -8.29 -10.26 -1.91
C LEU A 75 -8.99 -9.36 -0.89
N GLU A 76 -10.32 -9.49 -0.76
CA GLU A 76 -11.08 -8.75 0.25
C GLU A 76 -10.64 -9.12 1.68
N ALA A 77 -10.55 -10.41 1.97
CA ALA A 77 -10.18 -10.92 3.29
C ALA A 77 -8.71 -10.60 3.62
N GLU A 78 -7.82 -10.62 2.63
CA GLU A 78 -6.42 -10.21 2.79
C GLU A 78 -6.33 -8.70 3.05
N LEU A 79 -6.99 -7.84 2.27
CA LEU A 79 -6.90 -6.38 2.43
C LEU A 79 -7.54 -5.88 3.73
N PHE A 80 -8.78 -6.31 4.00
CA PHE A 80 -9.60 -5.72 5.06
C PHE A 80 -9.66 -6.58 6.32
N GLY A 81 -9.26 -7.85 6.25
CA GLY A 81 -9.35 -8.78 7.37
C GLY A 81 -10.79 -9.22 7.61
N TYR A 82 -10.95 -10.14 8.57
CA TYR A 82 -12.26 -10.73 8.87
C TYR A 82 -12.35 -11.16 10.33
N GLU A 83 -13.56 -11.16 10.86
CA GLU A 83 -13.85 -11.65 12.20
C GLU A 83 -14.10 -13.16 12.21
N LYS A 84 -13.92 -13.80 13.37
CA LYS A 84 -14.26 -15.22 13.51
C LYS A 84 -15.75 -15.43 13.21
N GLY A 85 -16.06 -16.39 12.34
CA GLY A 85 -17.43 -16.73 11.98
C GLY A 85 -18.07 -15.83 10.92
N SER A 86 -17.32 -14.92 10.29
CA SER A 86 -17.85 -14.03 9.24
C SER A 86 -18.28 -14.75 7.95
N PHE A 87 -17.73 -15.93 7.68
CA PHE A 87 -18.08 -16.80 6.56
C PHE A 87 -17.68 -18.26 6.87
N THR A 88 -18.15 -19.21 6.07
CA THR A 88 -17.80 -20.63 6.20
C THR A 88 -16.29 -20.84 6.09
N GLY A 89 -15.67 -21.38 7.14
CA GLY A 89 -14.21 -21.55 7.21
C GLY A 89 -13.47 -20.45 7.97
N ALA A 90 -14.14 -19.39 8.41
CA ALA A 90 -13.58 -18.35 9.27
C ALA A 90 -13.43 -18.81 10.74
N TYR A 91 -12.68 -19.90 10.98
CA TYR A 91 -12.50 -20.49 12.31
C TYR A 91 -11.80 -19.57 13.32
N LYS A 92 -11.03 -18.60 12.82
CA LYS A 92 -10.33 -17.55 13.57
C LYS A 92 -10.46 -16.23 12.81
N GLY A 93 -10.47 -15.10 13.51
CA GLY A 93 -10.36 -13.79 12.86
C GLY A 93 -8.91 -13.50 12.42
N ARG A 94 -8.76 -12.61 11.45
CA ARG A 94 -7.45 -12.18 10.91
C ARG A 94 -7.44 -10.68 10.64
N LYS A 95 -6.30 -10.06 10.92
CA LYS A 95 -6.04 -8.65 10.57
C LYS A 95 -5.87 -8.52 9.06
N GLY A 96 -6.41 -7.44 8.49
CA GLY A 96 -6.19 -7.11 7.08
C GLY A 96 -4.86 -6.40 6.86
N LYS A 97 -4.40 -6.37 5.61
CA LYS A 97 -3.18 -5.66 5.20
C LYS A 97 -3.24 -4.17 5.46
N VAL A 98 -4.44 -3.56 5.37
CA VAL A 98 -4.65 -2.16 5.75
C VAL A 98 -4.35 -1.95 7.24
N GLU A 99 -4.82 -2.86 8.11
CA GLU A 99 -4.55 -2.81 9.55
C GLU A 99 -3.08 -3.11 9.86
N GLU A 100 -2.45 -4.05 9.14
CA GLU A 100 -1.03 -4.36 9.29
C GLU A 100 -0.10 -3.21 8.87
N ALA A 101 -0.55 -2.37 7.94
CA ALA A 101 0.19 -1.23 7.41
C ALA A 101 0.04 0.05 8.26
N ALA A 102 -0.81 0.04 9.29
CA ALA A 102 -1.06 1.20 10.12
C ALA A 102 0.24 1.76 10.74
N GLY A 103 0.39 3.09 10.71
CA GLY A 103 1.61 3.81 11.08
C GLY A 103 2.73 3.72 10.03
N GLY A 104 2.51 3.01 8.93
CA GLY A 104 3.49 2.59 7.94
C GLY A 104 3.07 2.95 6.52
N THR A 105 3.19 2.04 5.57
CA THR A 105 2.82 2.28 4.17
C THR A 105 2.21 1.04 3.55
N LEU A 106 1.01 1.18 3.00
CA LEU A 106 0.39 0.16 2.15
C LEU A 106 0.75 0.44 0.69
N PHE A 107 1.46 -0.48 0.06
CA PHE A 107 1.74 -0.45 -1.37
C PHE A 107 0.81 -1.42 -2.09
N LEU A 108 0.01 -0.90 -3.01
CA LEU A 108 -0.89 -1.69 -3.86
C LEU A 108 -0.30 -1.78 -5.27
N ASP A 109 0.27 -2.94 -5.58
CA ASP A 109 0.78 -3.23 -6.92
C ASP A 109 -0.35 -3.75 -7.81
N GLU A 110 -0.27 -3.41 -9.10
CA GLU A 110 -1.30 -3.71 -10.10
C GLU A 110 -2.73 -3.32 -9.64
N ILE A 111 -2.87 -2.14 -9.03
CA ILE A 111 -4.16 -1.62 -8.53
C ILE A 111 -5.26 -1.56 -9.59
N GLY A 112 -4.89 -1.51 -10.87
CA GLY A 112 -5.83 -1.57 -12.00
C GLY A 112 -6.59 -2.90 -12.11
N ASP A 113 -6.02 -3.99 -11.58
CA ASP A 113 -6.64 -5.32 -11.56
C ASP A 113 -7.54 -5.53 -10.33
N MET A 114 -7.70 -4.52 -9.47
CA MET A 114 -8.59 -4.60 -8.31
C MET A 114 -10.06 -4.66 -8.75
N PRO A 115 -10.86 -5.63 -8.25
CA PRO A 115 -12.29 -5.69 -8.53
C PRO A 115 -13.02 -4.41 -8.11
N PHE A 116 -13.98 -3.94 -8.93
CA PHE A 116 -14.75 -2.71 -8.68
C PHE A 116 -15.41 -2.67 -7.29
N SER A 117 -15.89 -3.80 -6.79
CA SER A 117 -16.48 -3.91 -5.44
C SER A 117 -15.48 -3.56 -4.34
N LEU A 118 -14.21 -3.89 -4.51
CA LEU A 118 -13.14 -3.59 -3.56
C LEU A 118 -12.64 -2.16 -3.69
N GLN A 119 -12.69 -1.58 -4.89
CA GLN A 119 -12.34 -0.17 -5.11
C GLN A 119 -13.23 0.76 -4.27
N ALA A 120 -14.54 0.49 -4.18
CA ALA A 120 -15.46 1.27 -3.33
C ALA A 120 -15.11 1.17 -1.83
N LYS A 121 -14.66 0.01 -1.35
CA LYS A 121 -14.21 -0.17 0.04
C LYS A 121 -12.88 0.52 0.30
N LEU A 122 -11.93 0.40 -0.64
CA LEU A 122 -10.66 1.11 -0.56
C LEU A 122 -10.87 2.63 -0.54
N LEU A 123 -11.77 3.15 -1.37
CA LEU A 123 -12.12 4.57 -1.37
C LEU A 123 -12.58 5.03 0.01
N ARG A 124 -13.49 4.28 0.65
CA ARG A 124 -13.91 4.59 2.04
C ARG A 124 -12.74 4.59 3.01
N VAL A 125 -11.81 3.64 2.91
CA VAL A 125 -10.61 3.63 3.76
C VAL A 125 -9.78 4.90 3.58
N LEU A 126 -9.59 5.35 2.33
CA LEU A 126 -8.82 6.55 2.01
C LEU A 126 -9.51 7.83 2.51
N GLU A 127 -10.84 7.91 2.39
CA GLU A 127 -11.63 9.07 2.80
C GLU A 127 -11.79 9.17 4.32
N THR A 128 -12.19 8.07 4.97
CA THR A 128 -12.57 8.08 6.38
C THR A 128 -11.41 7.77 7.31
N LYS A 129 -10.28 7.29 6.76
CA LYS A 129 -9.12 6.87 7.58
C LYS A 129 -9.53 5.81 8.60
N THR A 130 -10.40 4.89 8.18
CA THR A 130 -10.82 3.75 8.99
C THR A 130 -10.99 2.51 8.12
N VAL A 131 -10.72 1.33 8.70
CA VAL A 131 -10.97 0.04 8.07
C VAL A 131 -12.00 -0.77 8.85
N GLN A 132 -12.88 -1.48 8.15
CA GLN A 132 -13.88 -2.38 8.72
C GLN A 132 -13.62 -3.80 8.22
N LYS A 133 -13.49 -4.75 9.16
CA LYS A 133 -13.32 -6.17 8.83
C LYS A 133 -14.61 -6.77 8.29
N ILE A 134 -14.48 -7.81 7.47
CA ILE A 134 -15.62 -8.61 7.03
C ILE A 134 -16.32 -9.22 8.26
N GLY A 135 -17.62 -9.00 8.35
CA GLY A 135 -18.45 -9.46 9.48
C GLY A 135 -18.35 -8.63 10.76
N SER A 136 -17.59 -7.53 10.77
CA SER A 136 -17.54 -6.58 11.89
C SER A 136 -18.44 -5.37 11.60
N GLU A 137 -19.12 -4.84 12.62
CA GLU A 137 -19.77 -3.50 12.56
C GLU A 137 -18.83 -2.38 13.07
N LYS A 138 -17.71 -2.77 13.68
CA LYS A 138 -16.73 -1.83 14.22
C LYS A 138 -15.72 -1.43 13.14
N SER A 139 -15.55 -0.13 12.99
CA SER A 139 -14.46 0.48 12.22
C SER A 139 -13.26 0.73 13.13
N LEU A 140 -12.06 0.48 12.60
CA LEU A 140 -10.78 0.72 13.27
C LEU A 140 -10.06 1.88 12.57
N PRO A 141 -9.56 2.89 13.30
CA PRO A 141 -8.81 3.98 12.70
C PRO A 141 -7.51 3.47 12.07
N VAL A 142 -7.21 3.99 10.88
CA VAL A 142 -5.97 3.76 10.12
C VAL A 142 -5.51 5.09 9.54
N ASP A 143 -4.19 5.31 9.43
CA ASP A 143 -3.58 6.63 9.18
C ASP A 143 -3.53 7.07 7.70
#